data_AF-A0A350ALU4-F1
#
_entry.id   AF-A0A350ALU4-F1
#
_cell.length_a   1.000
_cell.length_b   1.000
_cell.length_c   1.000
_cell.angle_alpha   90.00
_cell.angle_beta   90.00
_cell.angle_gamma   90.00
#
_symmetry.space_group_name_H-M   'P 1'
#
loop_
_entity.id
_entity.type
_entity.pdbx_description
1 polymer ?
#
loop_
_entity_poly.entity_id
_entity_poly.type
_entity_poly.pdbx_seq_one_letter_code
_entity_poly.pdbx_strand_id
1 'polypeptide(L)'
;MYESKFIPDSRQYQNIKTVLPAALTEDELCDVEHACKAAYSVTGCRDYARIDLRIKNGLVYSIDINPNCDISPDTSTISTAELAGYTYGEFGGRIVRLAGQRHFLWQDEHSMENTTKASL
;
A
#
# COMPACT_ATOMS: atom_id res chain seq x y z
N MET A 1 -21.73 1.91 10.84
CA MET A 1 -20.52 1.26 10.26
C MET A 1 -20.84 -0.03 9.52
N TYR A 2 -21.77 -0.88 9.99
CA TYR A 2 -22.12 -2.11 9.27
C TYR A 2 -22.72 -1.83 7.89
N GLU A 3 -23.76 -0.99 7.82
CA GLU A 3 -24.47 -0.69 6.57
C GLU A 3 -23.55 -0.13 5.48
N SER A 4 -22.72 0.85 5.84
CA SER A 4 -21.74 1.48 4.94
C SER A 4 -20.65 0.54 4.40
N LYS A 5 -20.47 -0.64 5.00
CA LYS A 5 -19.42 -1.60 4.63
C LYS A 5 -19.97 -2.86 3.96
N PHE A 6 -21.18 -3.29 4.35
CA PHE A 6 -21.69 -4.62 4.02
C PHE A 6 -23.08 -4.62 3.37
N ILE A 7 -23.74 -3.47 3.25
CA ILE A 7 -25.05 -3.36 2.59
C ILE A 7 -24.90 -2.46 1.35
N PRO A 8 -24.72 -3.05 0.15
CA PRO A 8 -24.52 -2.31 -1.10
C PRO A 8 -25.62 -1.28 -1.41
N ASP A 9 -26.87 -1.59 -1.04
CA ASP A 9 -28.03 -0.73 -1.27
C ASP A 9 -28.19 0.38 -0.23
N SER A 10 -27.36 0.40 0.82
CA SER A 10 -27.43 1.47 1.80
C SER A 10 -26.97 2.79 1.19
N ARG A 11 -27.62 3.89 1.59
CA ARG A 11 -27.23 5.24 1.16
C ARG A 11 -25.77 5.53 1.47
N GLN A 12 -25.26 5.03 2.60
CA GLN A 12 -23.89 5.26 3.05
C GLN A 12 -22.90 4.52 2.15
N TYR A 13 -23.18 3.28 1.76
CA TYR A 13 -22.33 2.51 0.84
C TYR A 13 -22.27 3.18 -0.54
N GLN A 14 -23.43 3.53 -1.12
CA GLN A 14 -23.49 4.13 -2.46
C GLN A 14 -22.83 5.52 -2.56
N ASN A 15 -22.67 6.23 -1.45
CA ASN A 15 -22.02 7.53 -1.42
C ASN A 15 -20.51 7.47 -1.20
N ILE A 16 -19.93 6.29 -0.96
CA ILE A 16 -18.47 6.12 -0.93
C ILE A 16 -17.99 6.05 -2.37
N LYS A 17 -17.29 7.11 -2.81
CA LYS A 17 -16.68 7.17 -4.13
C LYS A 17 -15.16 7.17 -3.98
N THR A 18 -14.52 6.20 -4.58
CA THR A 18 -13.06 6.15 -4.71
C THR A 18 -12.67 6.91 -5.97
N VAL A 19 -11.75 7.86 -5.83
CA VAL A 19 -11.12 8.58 -6.96
C VAL A 19 -9.64 8.19 -6.97
N LEU A 20 -9.18 7.63 -8.08
CA LEU A 20 -7.83 7.12 -8.23
C LEU A 20 -7.27 7.50 -9.62
N PRO A 21 -6.16 8.26 -9.71
CA PRO A 21 -5.45 8.91 -8.61
C PRO A 21 -6.30 9.97 -7.91
N ALA A 22 -5.99 10.25 -6.64
CA ALA A 22 -6.61 11.37 -5.93
C ALA A 22 -6.24 12.70 -6.60
N ALA A 23 -7.20 13.62 -6.69
CA ALA A 23 -6.98 14.96 -7.24
C ALA A 23 -6.24 15.84 -6.22
N LEU A 24 -4.92 15.72 -6.18
CA LEU A 24 -4.03 16.49 -5.31
C LEU A 24 -3.19 17.46 -6.16
N THR A 25 -2.86 18.61 -5.57
CA THR A 25 -1.77 19.46 -6.07
C THR A 25 -0.42 18.78 -5.83
N GLU A 26 0.64 19.26 -6.50
CA GLU A 26 1.99 18.74 -6.31
C GLU A 26 2.49 18.90 -4.85
N ASP A 27 2.19 20.05 -4.24
CA ASP A 27 2.54 20.32 -2.85
C ASP A 27 1.80 19.37 -1.89
N GLU A 28 0.49 19.17 -2.09
CA GLU A 28 -0.29 18.23 -1.28
C GLU A 28 0.19 16.78 -1.45
N LEU A 29 0.59 16.38 -2.67
CA LEU A 29 1.15 15.06 -2.91
C LEU A 29 2.48 14.88 -2.16
N CYS A 30 3.35 15.88 -2.20
CA CYS A 30 4.61 15.88 -1.47
C CYS A 30 4.39 15.74 0.05
N ASP A 31 3.46 16.52 0.61
CA ASP A 31 3.11 16.46 2.02
C ASP A 31 2.51 15.11 2.43
N VAL A 32 1.61 14.56 1.59
CA VAL A 32 1.02 13.23 1.79
C VAL A 32 2.08 12.14 1.76
N GLU A 33 3.00 12.17 0.78
CA GLU A 33 4.08 11.20 0.70
C GLU A 33 5.01 11.27 1.92
N HIS A 34 5.36 12.48 2.35
CA HIS A 34 6.16 12.68 3.55
C HIS A 34 5.47 12.08 4.77
N ALA A 35 4.19 12.40 4.97
CA ALA A 35 3.40 11.89 6.08
C ALA A 35 3.30 10.36 6.06
N CYS A 36 3.06 9.76 4.88
CA CYS A 36 3.04 8.31 4.71
C CYS A 36 4.38 7.65 5.07
N LYS A 37 5.51 8.17 4.56
CA LYS A 37 6.85 7.63 4.84
C LYS A 37 7.20 7.75 6.31
N ALA A 38 6.88 8.89 6.94
CA ALA A 38 7.10 9.11 8.37
C ALA A 38 6.27 8.16 9.23
N ALA A 39 4.96 8.06 8.94
CA ALA A 39 4.03 7.16 9.62
C ALA A 39 4.48 5.70 9.51
N TYR A 40 4.81 5.23 8.30
CA TYR A 40 5.31 3.89 8.05
C TYR A 40 6.56 3.56 8.89
N SER A 41 7.51 4.51 8.94
CA SER A 41 8.77 4.34 9.66
C SER A 41 8.55 4.30 11.18
N VAL A 42 7.82 5.27 11.74
CA VAL A 42 7.65 5.39 13.19
C VAL A 42 6.82 4.25 13.79
N THR A 43 5.90 3.66 13.02
CA THR A 43 5.14 2.49 13.46
C THR A 43 5.84 1.16 13.23
N GLY A 44 7.04 1.17 12.63
CA GLY A 44 7.77 -0.07 12.33
C GLY A 44 7.06 -0.97 11.33
N CYS A 45 6.29 -0.39 10.40
CA CYS A 45 5.68 -1.14 9.30
C CYS A 45 6.76 -1.85 8.48
N ARG A 46 6.40 -3.00 7.92
CA ARG A 46 7.31 -3.83 7.11
C ARG A 46 6.58 -4.29 5.86
N ASP A 47 7.30 -4.31 4.75
CA ASP A 47 6.88 -4.71 3.40
C ASP A 47 5.83 -3.84 2.73
N TYR A 48 4.67 -3.71 3.37
CA TYR A 48 3.53 -2.98 2.85
C TYR A 48 2.66 -2.51 4.01
N ALA A 49 1.93 -1.42 3.78
CA ALA A 49 0.90 -0.92 4.69
C ALA A 49 -0.04 -0.02 3.91
N ARG A 50 -1.30 0.05 4.34
CA ARG A 50 -2.21 1.14 3.94
C ARG A 50 -2.22 2.21 5.02
N ILE A 51 -2.07 3.46 4.61
CA ILE A 51 -2.07 4.60 5.51
C ILE A 51 -3.24 5.48 5.11
N ASP A 52 -4.22 5.59 6.01
CA ASP A 52 -5.42 6.38 5.79
C ASP A 52 -5.17 7.79 6.34
N LEU A 53 -5.20 8.79 5.46
CA LEU A 53 -4.94 10.19 5.79
C LEU A 53 -6.19 11.05 5.56
N ARG A 54 -6.19 12.24 6.16
CA ARG A 54 -7.16 13.30 5.88
C ARG A 54 -6.45 14.62 5.70
N ILE A 55 -6.75 15.31 4.62
CA ILE A 55 -6.32 16.69 4.39
C ILE A 55 -7.45 17.62 4.85
N LYS A 56 -7.12 18.62 5.68
CA LYS A 56 -8.06 19.66 6.11
C LYS A 56 -7.32 20.97 6.30
N ASN A 57 -7.78 22.03 5.62
CA ASN A 57 -7.19 23.37 5.68
C ASN A 57 -5.67 23.36 5.35
N GLY A 58 -5.26 22.60 4.35
CA GLY A 58 -3.85 22.46 3.95
C GLY A 58 -2.98 21.65 4.92
N LEU A 59 -3.56 21.00 5.93
CA LEU A 59 -2.84 20.14 6.87
C LEU A 59 -3.20 18.68 6.67
N VAL A 60 -2.18 17.81 6.72
CA VAL A 60 -2.31 16.35 6.62
C VAL A 60 -2.42 15.74 8.02
N TYR A 61 -3.44 14.93 8.24
CA TYR A 61 -3.69 14.20 9.48
C TYR A 61 -3.68 12.70 9.23
N SER A 62 -2.93 11.94 10.01
CA SER A 62 -3.02 10.47 10.01
C SER A 62 -4.26 10.00 10.76
N ILE A 63 -5.05 9.11 10.15
CA ILE A 63 -6.26 8.52 10.74
C ILE A 63 -5.99 7.09 11.21
N ASP A 64 -5.40 6.28 10.33
CA ASP A 64 -5.14 4.87 10.59
C ASP A 64 -3.89 4.40 9.83
N ILE A 65 -3.18 3.44 10.39
CA ILE A 65 -1.98 2.82 9.81
C ILE A 65 -2.19 1.31 9.90
N ASN A 66 -2.41 0.68 8.75
CA ASN A 66 -2.76 -0.72 8.66
C ASN A 66 -1.65 -1.52 7.94
N PRO A 67 -0.72 -2.16 8.67
CA PRO A 67 0.36 -2.97 8.09
C PRO A 67 -0.11 -4.33 7.52
N ASN A 68 -1.38 -4.70 7.71
CA ASN A 68 -1.97 -5.91 7.14
C ASN A 68 -3.35 -5.59 6.56
N CYS A 69 -3.36 -4.59 5.68
CA CYS A 69 -4.57 -4.15 4.99
C CYS A 69 -5.11 -5.25 4.07
N ASP A 70 -6.42 -5.19 3.80
CA ASP A 70 -7.05 -6.09 2.85
C ASP A 70 -6.37 -5.98 1.47
N ILE A 71 -6.02 -7.14 0.92
CA ILE A 71 -5.39 -7.32 -0.40
C ILE A 71 -6.28 -8.13 -1.33
N SER A 72 -7.57 -8.29 -1.03
CA SER A 72 -8.50 -8.92 -1.96
C SER A 72 -8.54 -8.16 -3.29
N PRO A 73 -8.86 -8.83 -4.41
CA PRO A 73 -9.17 -8.16 -5.67
C PRO A 73 -10.22 -7.05 -5.45
N ASP A 74 -10.13 -5.97 -6.23
CA ASP A 74 -11.04 -4.81 -6.19
C ASP A 74 -10.98 -3.94 -4.92
N THR A 75 -9.98 -4.15 -4.05
CA THR A 75 -9.72 -3.26 -2.91
C THR A 75 -8.88 -2.05 -3.33
N SER A 76 -9.01 -0.94 -2.58
CA SER A 76 -8.21 0.27 -2.84
C SER A 76 -6.70 0.00 -2.82
N THR A 77 -6.23 -0.91 -1.97
CA THR A 77 -4.83 -1.35 -1.93
C THR A 77 -4.39 -1.88 -3.29
N ILE A 78 -5.14 -2.84 -3.86
CA ILE A 78 -4.78 -3.45 -5.13
C ILE A 78 -4.93 -2.46 -6.28
N SER A 79 -6.01 -1.66 -6.33
CA SER A 79 -6.16 -0.63 -7.36
C SER A 79 -5.01 0.38 -7.35
N THR A 80 -4.51 0.77 -6.17
CA THR A 80 -3.32 1.66 -6.07
C THR A 80 -2.03 0.98 -6.50
N ALA A 81 -1.88 -0.33 -6.25
CA ALA A 81 -0.72 -1.09 -6.72
C ALA A 81 -0.72 -1.23 -8.25
N GLU A 82 -1.89 -1.45 -8.85
CA GLU A 82 -2.09 -1.47 -10.31
C GLU A 82 -1.77 -0.12 -10.95
N LEU A 83 -2.23 0.98 -10.33
CA LEU A 83 -1.85 2.33 -10.76
C LEU A 83 -0.33 2.55 -10.69
N ALA A 84 0.34 1.95 -9.70
CA ALA A 84 1.80 1.97 -9.57
C ALA A 84 2.54 0.98 -10.51
N GLY A 85 1.81 0.28 -11.39
CA GLY A 85 2.36 -0.59 -12.43
C GLY A 85 2.55 -2.05 -12.01
N TYR A 86 1.96 -2.49 -10.90
CA TYR A 86 2.00 -3.90 -10.48
C TYR A 86 0.71 -4.62 -10.87
N THR A 87 0.80 -5.76 -11.53
CA THR A 87 -0.31 -6.71 -11.54
C THR A 87 -0.55 -7.26 -10.13
N TYR A 88 -1.76 -7.78 -9.87
CA TYR A 88 -2.09 -8.43 -8.60
C TYR A 88 -1.06 -9.51 -8.19
N GLY A 89 -0.64 -10.33 -9.15
CA GLY A 89 0.37 -11.38 -8.93
C GLY A 89 1.74 -10.82 -8.60
N GLU A 90 2.18 -9.75 -9.26
CA GLU A 90 3.46 -9.09 -8.98
C GLU A 90 3.48 -8.42 -7.60
N PHE A 91 2.36 -7.80 -7.20
CA PHE A 91 2.21 -7.22 -5.88
C PHE A 91 2.33 -8.28 -4.78
N GLY A 92 1.56 -9.37 -4.90
CA GLY A 92 1.63 -10.49 -3.96
C GLY A 92 3.01 -11.17 -3.93
N GLY A 93 3.59 -11.42 -5.11
CA GLY A 93 4.94 -11.98 -5.24
C GLY A 93 6.01 -11.09 -4.62
N ARG A 94 5.87 -9.76 -4.72
CA ARG A 94 6.76 -8.80 -4.06
C ARG A 94 6.70 -8.91 -2.55
N ILE A 95 5.52 -9.03 -1.95
CA ILE A 95 5.36 -9.21 -0.49
C ILE A 95 6.05 -10.51 -0.04
N VAL A 96 5.81 -11.62 -0.74
CA VAL A 96 6.44 -12.92 -0.43
C VAL A 96 7.97 -12.83 -0.53
N ARG A 97 8.49 -12.19 -1.57
CA ARG A 97 9.95 -12.00 -1.74
C ARG A 97 10.56 -11.16 -0.62
N LEU A 98 9.91 -10.06 -0.25
CA LEU A 98 10.35 -9.24 0.88
C LEU A 98 10.36 -10.05 2.19
N ALA A 99 9.33 -10.87 2.42
CA ALA A 99 9.25 -11.77 3.57
C ALA A 99 10.40 -12.80 3.57
N GLY A 100 10.69 -13.42 2.43
CA GLY A 100 11.82 -14.32 2.26
C GLY A 100 13.16 -13.67 2.56
N GLN A 101 13.41 -12.47 2.02
CA GLN A 101 14.64 -11.70 2.25
C GLN A 101 14.89 -11.35 3.73
N ARG A 102 13.85 -11.22 4.55
CA ARG A 102 14.01 -11.00 5.98
C ARG A 102 14.19 -12.29 6.77
N HIS A 103 13.61 -13.38 6.30
CA HIS A 103 13.59 -14.63 7.05
C HIS A 103 14.97 -15.27 7.04
N PHE A 104 15.54 -15.51 8.22
CA PHE A 104 16.92 -15.98 8.38
C PHE A 104 17.24 -17.27 7.61
N LEU A 105 16.26 -18.17 7.39
CA LEU A 105 16.47 -19.39 6.60
C LEU A 105 16.51 -19.16 5.08
N TRP A 106 15.96 -18.05 4.59
CA TRP A 106 15.80 -17.77 3.15
C TRP A 106 16.66 -16.59 2.68
N GLN A 107 17.54 -16.07 3.54
CA GLN A 107 18.46 -14.98 3.20
C GLN A 107 19.53 -15.40 2.16
N ASP A 108 19.95 -16.66 2.16
CA ASP A 108 21.16 -17.11 1.43
C ASP A 108 20.89 -17.64 0.00
N GLU A 109 19.65 -17.93 -0.38
CA GLU A 109 19.35 -18.51 -1.70
C GLU A 109 19.41 -17.47 -2.85
N HIS A 110 19.19 -16.18 -2.55
CA HIS A 110 19.23 -15.12 -3.58
C HIS A 110 20.62 -14.56 -3.88
N SER A 111 21.64 -14.95 -3.11
CA SER A 111 23.04 -14.57 -3.38
C SER A 111 23.66 -15.35 -4.56
N MET A 112 23.03 -16.45 -4.98
CA MET A 112 23.57 -17.34 -6.02
C MET A 112 23.14 -16.98 -7.45
N GLU A 113 22.01 -16.29 -7.67
CA GLU A 113 21.54 -15.95 -9.04
C GLU A 113 22.28 -14.76 -9.68
N ASN A 114 22.82 -13.84 -8.88
CA ASN A 114 23.55 -12.68 -9.41
C ASN A 114 24.99 -13.01 -9.88
N THR A 115 25.52 -14.19 -9.54
CA THR A 115 26.88 -14.57 -9.94
C THR A 115 26.92 -15.18 -11.35
N THR A 116 25.81 -15.77 -11.82
CA THR A 116 25.77 -16.44 -13.14
C THR A 116 25.56 -15.48 -14.31
N LYS A 117 25.01 -14.27 -14.10
CA LYS A 117 24.83 -13.26 -15.16
C LYS A 117 26.00 -12.29 -15.36
N ALA A 118 27.05 -12.38 -14.55
CA ALA A 118 28.26 -11.56 -14.69
C ALA A 118 29.44 -12.28 -15.39
N SER A 119 29.21 -13.50 -15.90
CA SER A 119 30.26 -14.33 -16.53
C SER A 119 29.93 -14.80 -17.96
N LEU A 120 29.06 -14.08 -18.69
CA LEU A 120 28.84 -14.27 -20.12
C LEU A 120 28.84 -12.93 -20.85
#